data_AF-A0A5N0VIU2-F1
#
_entry.id   AF-A0A5N0VIU2-F1
#
_cell.length_a   1.000
_cell.length_b   1.000
_cell.length_c   1.000
_cell.angle_alpha   90.00
_cell.angle_beta   90.00
_cell.angle_gamma   90.00
#
_symmetry.space_group_name_H-M   'P 1'
#
loop_
_entity.id
_entity.type
_entity.pdbx_description
1 polymer ?
#
loop_
_entity_poly.entity_id
_entity_poly.type
_entity_poly.pdbx_seq_one_letter_code
_entity_poly.pdbx_strand_id
1 'polypeptide(L)'
;MAGATWTGRHGTLDAVADDIARTLGRELGLAGTPATMTLPPESAGVPAGSLLPPRERFSGIPAPTHGFIYADGQQPRPFELRVSIMSGRNGFRRALGMGTLVYAVPLTTSGSARVALRGAVFQGDPRAMDRLNADKALLDKVNALAPAAAAPSGIHRWEVERMVALEPMSQGTVLMLRTLHRVTPSGWTLRSGAVLELAAHLEAALR
;
A
#
# COMPACT_ATOMS: atom_id res chain seq x y z
N MET A 1 4.65 12.07 -13.45
CA MET A 1 4.10 12.06 -12.09
C MET A 1 5.29 11.99 -11.13
N ALA A 2 5.46 12.98 -10.23
CA ALA A 2 6.56 12.94 -9.27
C ALA A 2 6.34 11.77 -8.30
N GLY A 3 7.25 10.80 -8.29
CA GLY A 3 7.28 9.73 -7.30
C GLY A 3 7.49 10.31 -5.88
N ALA A 4 7.36 9.46 -4.86
CA ALA A 4 7.54 9.81 -3.45
C ALA A 4 8.79 10.69 -3.20
N THR A 5 8.60 12.01 -3.11
CA THR A 5 9.60 12.93 -2.59
C THR A 5 9.50 12.95 -1.07
N TRP A 6 10.66 12.86 -0.44
CA TRP A 6 10.80 12.68 1.00
C TRP A 6 10.24 13.87 1.80
N THR A 7 9.34 13.63 2.74
CA THR A 7 8.77 14.70 3.59
C THR A 7 8.68 14.26 5.06
N GLY A 8 9.79 13.77 5.62
CA GLY A 8 9.83 13.43 7.05
C GLY A 8 9.55 14.66 7.91
N ARG A 9 8.35 14.73 8.49
CA ARG A 9 7.91 15.83 9.37
C ARG A 9 8.15 15.54 10.86
N HIS A 10 8.30 14.27 11.22
CA HIS A 10 8.32 13.79 12.60
C HIS A 10 9.57 12.95 12.91
N GLY A 11 9.99 12.98 14.18
CA GLY A 11 11.16 12.24 14.67
C GLY A 11 10.82 10.96 15.44
N THR A 12 9.55 10.69 15.72
CA THR A 12 9.08 9.53 16.51
C THR A 12 8.03 8.72 15.73
N LEU A 13 7.95 7.42 15.98
CA LEU A 13 7.00 6.53 15.31
C LEU A 13 5.54 6.89 15.64
N ASP A 14 5.25 7.24 16.89
CA ASP A 14 3.88 7.57 17.32
C ASP A 14 3.35 8.82 16.58
N ALA A 15 4.17 9.86 16.43
CA ALA A 15 3.78 11.05 15.69
C ALA A 15 3.57 10.76 14.20
N VAL A 16 4.30 9.80 13.62
CA VAL A 16 4.05 9.34 12.25
C VAL A 16 2.76 8.52 12.16
N ALA A 17 2.46 7.70 13.18
CA ALA A 17 1.22 6.92 13.25
C ALA A 17 -0.01 7.83 13.31
N ASP A 18 0.03 8.87 14.13
CA ASP A 18 -1.02 9.89 14.20
C ASP A 18 -1.19 10.63 12.85
N ASP A 19 -0.09 10.94 12.15
CA ASP A 19 -0.15 11.62 10.85
C ASP A 19 -0.72 10.71 9.73
N ILE A 20 -0.39 9.43 9.75
CA ILE A 20 -1.00 8.41 8.89
C ILE A 20 -2.48 8.27 9.19
N ALA A 21 -2.87 8.16 10.46
CA ALA A 21 -4.25 8.00 10.84
C ALA A 21 -5.09 9.22 10.43
N ARG A 22 -4.61 10.44 10.65
CA ARG A 22 -5.26 11.67 10.17
C ARG A 22 -5.33 11.74 8.65
N THR A 23 -4.30 11.28 7.94
CA THR A 23 -4.31 11.28 6.48
C THR A 23 -5.29 10.27 5.93
N LEU A 24 -5.37 9.07 6.50
CA LEU A 24 -6.42 8.08 6.18
C LEU A 24 -7.81 8.66 6.43
N GLY A 25 -8.02 9.28 7.60
CA GLY A 25 -9.30 9.92 7.94
C GLY A 25 -9.72 10.97 6.90
N ARG A 26 -8.81 11.84 6.48
CA ARG A 26 -9.07 12.86 5.45
C ARG A 26 -9.31 12.26 4.07
N GLU A 27 -8.47 11.32 3.63
CA GLU A 27 -8.58 10.73 2.28
C GLU A 27 -9.85 9.90 2.11
N LEU A 28 -10.29 9.24 3.17
CA LEU A 28 -11.44 8.34 3.15
C LEU A 28 -12.73 8.99 3.66
N GLY A 29 -12.67 10.26 4.11
CA GLY A 29 -13.82 10.96 4.67
C GLY A 29 -14.37 10.31 5.95
N LEU A 30 -13.49 9.74 6.78
CA LEU A 30 -13.90 9.03 7.99
C LEU A 30 -14.38 10.01 9.06
N ALA A 31 -15.45 9.63 9.78
CA ALA A 31 -15.96 10.41 10.91
C ALA A 31 -14.99 10.45 12.11
N GLY A 32 -14.04 9.52 12.18
CA GLY A 32 -13.04 9.43 13.23
C GLY A 32 -11.68 8.97 12.71
N THR A 33 -10.65 9.15 13.52
CA THR A 33 -9.29 8.70 13.21
C THR A 33 -9.22 7.17 13.33
N PRO A 34 -8.77 6.44 12.29
CA PRO A 34 -8.65 4.98 12.34
C PRO A 34 -7.57 4.57 13.34
N ALA A 35 -7.76 3.40 13.96
CA ALA A 35 -6.78 2.85 14.89
C ALA A 35 -5.49 2.52 14.13
N THR A 36 -4.34 2.85 14.74
CA THR A 36 -3.03 2.48 14.23
C THR A 36 -2.20 1.80 15.33
N MET A 37 -1.30 0.93 14.90
CA MET A 37 -0.38 0.20 15.77
C MET A 37 1.03 0.34 15.24
N THR A 38 1.99 0.65 16.11
CA THR A 38 3.41 0.67 15.79
C THR A 38 4.02 -0.70 16.08
N LEU A 39 4.79 -1.23 15.14
CA LEU A 39 5.62 -2.43 15.34
C LEU A 39 7.10 -2.08 15.20
N PRO A 40 7.98 -2.72 15.98
CA PRO A 40 9.42 -2.49 15.92
C PRO A 40 10.03 -3.04 14.61
N PRO A 41 11.22 -2.57 14.21
CA PRO A 41 11.81 -2.90 12.90
C PRO A 41 12.20 -4.39 12.77
N GLU A 42 12.50 -5.06 13.87
CA GLU A 42 12.77 -6.50 13.93
C GLU A 42 11.52 -7.36 13.79
N SER A 43 10.32 -6.77 13.90
CA SER A 43 9.08 -7.52 13.78
C SER A 43 8.98 -8.19 12.40
N ALA A 44 8.78 -9.51 12.42
CA ALA A 44 8.37 -10.30 11.27
C ALA A 44 6.86 -10.60 11.31
N GLY A 45 6.19 -10.25 12.41
CA GLY A 45 4.80 -10.53 12.66
C GLY A 45 3.85 -9.54 11.98
N VAL A 46 2.62 -10.01 11.82
CA VAL A 46 1.44 -9.20 11.55
C VAL A 46 0.51 -9.33 12.76
N PRO A 47 -0.38 -8.35 13.03
CA PRO A 47 -1.42 -8.51 14.04
C PRO A 47 -2.18 -9.83 13.85
N ALA A 48 -2.63 -10.44 14.95
CA ALA A 48 -3.39 -11.70 14.87
C ALA A 48 -4.65 -11.51 14.01
N GLY A 49 -4.87 -12.40 13.04
CA GLY A 49 -5.99 -12.30 12.09
C GLY A 49 -5.77 -11.37 10.90
N SER A 50 -4.60 -10.73 10.79
CA SER A 50 -4.25 -9.87 9.66
C SER A 50 -4.23 -10.63 8.35
N LEU A 51 -4.79 -10.01 7.30
CA LEU A 51 -4.75 -10.49 5.93
C LEU A 51 -3.39 -10.22 5.27
N LEU A 52 -2.61 -9.29 5.80
CA LEU A 52 -1.34 -8.92 5.20
C LEU A 52 -0.33 -10.10 5.28
N PRO A 53 0.47 -10.31 4.22
CA PRO A 53 1.50 -11.33 4.27
C PRO A 53 2.57 -10.98 5.32
N PRO A 54 3.19 -12.00 5.95
CA PRO A 54 4.40 -11.82 6.75
C PRO A 54 5.47 -11.06 5.96
N ARG A 55 6.36 -10.40 6.69
CA ARG A 55 7.37 -9.55 6.06
C ARG A 55 8.40 -10.37 5.27
N GLU A 56 8.64 -9.99 4.03
CA GLU A 56 9.81 -10.43 3.27
C GLU A 56 11.08 -9.87 3.92
N ARG A 57 12.03 -10.74 4.25
CA ARG A 57 13.34 -10.32 4.76
C ARG A 57 14.14 -9.75 3.59
N PHE A 58 14.20 -8.43 3.48
CA PHE A 58 15.06 -7.78 2.49
C PHE A 58 16.53 -8.07 2.79
N SER A 59 17.25 -8.70 1.85
CA SER A 59 18.72 -8.78 1.85
C SER A 59 19.28 -7.64 0.99
N GLY A 60 20.00 -6.71 1.60
CA GLY A 60 20.63 -5.55 0.94
C GLY A 60 20.88 -4.41 1.94
N ILE A 61 21.43 -3.29 1.48
CA ILE A 61 21.59 -2.06 2.29
C ILE A 61 20.53 -1.01 1.86
N PRO A 62 19.22 -1.18 2.13
CA PRO A 62 18.27 -0.07 2.11
C PRO A 62 18.47 0.80 3.37
N ALA A 63 17.96 2.03 3.36
CA ALA A 63 17.97 2.87 4.55
C ALA A 63 17.33 2.11 5.74
N PRO A 64 17.89 2.22 6.96
CA PRO A 64 17.40 1.46 8.12
C PRO A 64 15.90 1.65 8.30
N THR A 65 15.16 0.54 8.33
CA THR A 65 13.76 0.56 8.75
C THR A 65 13.73 0.82 10.24
N HIS A 66 13.00 1.84 10.68
CA HIS A 66 12.83 2.20 12.09
C HIS A 66 11.61 1.57 12.73
N GLY A 67 10.64 1.12 11.93
CA GLY A 67 9.44 0.46 12.41
C GLY A 67 8.40 0.32 11.31
N PHE A 68 7.24 -0.19 11.69
CA PHE A 68 6.08 -0.32 10.83
C PHE A 68 4.87 0.29 11.50
N ILE A 69 3.98 0.84 10.70
CA ILE A 69 2.68 1.32 11.16
C ILE A 69 1.61 0.49 10.47
N TYR A 70 0.77 -0.15 11.26
CA TYR A 70 -0.39 -0.90 10.81
C TYR A 70 -1.63 -0.05 11.05
N ALA A 71 -2.52 -0.02 10.07
CA ALA A 71 -3.87 0.52 10.19
C ALA A 71 -4.86 -0.55 9.76
N ASP A 72 -5.93 -0.70 10.53
CA ASP A 72 -7.08 -1.53 10.22
C ASP A 72 -8.30 -0.60 10.11
N GLY A 73 -8.85 -0.51 8.89
CA GLY A 73 -9.96 0.37 8.57
C GLY A 73 -11.18 -0.44 8.13
N GLN A 74 -12.32 -0.15 8.73
CA GLN A 74 -13.58 -0.84 8.42
C GLN A 74 -14.50 -0.03 7.48
N GLN A 75 -14.21 1.26 7.28
CA GLN A 75 -14.96 2.16 6.41
C GLN A 75 -14.01 2.89 5.45
N PRO A 76 -14.46 3.29 4.25
CA PRO A 76 -15.77 2.98 3.64
C PRO A 76 -15.92 1.52 3.19
N ARG A 77 -14.83 0.76 3.16
CA ARG A 77 -14.81 -0.71 3.08
C ARG A 77 -13.70 -1.25 3.98
N PRO A 78 -13.75 -2.52 4.38
CA PRO A 78 -12.65 -3.16 5.10
C PRO A 78 -11.34 -3.09 4.32
N PHE A 79 -10.25 -2.73 5.00
CA PHE A 79 -8.89 -2.81 4.50
C PHE A 79 -7.88 -2.84 5.65
N GLU A 80 -6.72 -3.42 5.38
CA GLU A 80 -5.53 -3.26 6.20
C GLU A 80 -4.45 -2.53 5.41
N LEU A 81 -3.66 -1.73 6.11
CA LEU A 81 -2.49 -1.04 5.57
C LEU A 81 -1.30 -1.25 6.47
N ARG A 82 -0.19 -1.71 5.90
CA ARG A 82 1.15 -1.65 6.52
C ARG A 82 2.00 -0.60 5.83
N VAL A 83 2.55 0.31 6.61
CA VAL A 83 3.50 1.34 6.19
C VAL A 83 4.87 1.03 6.79
N SER A 84 5.89 0.89 5.95
CA SER A 84 7.28 0.79 6.42
C SER A 84 7.81 2.18 6.73
N ILE A 85 8.44 2.38 7.89
CA ILE A 85 9.05 3.66 8.29
C ILE A 85 10.56 3.54 8.23
N MET A 86 11.20 4.45 7.51
CA MET A 86 12.63 4.41 7.18
C MET A 86 13.34 5.66 7.70
N SER A 87 14.67 5.61 7.80
CA SER A 87 15.45 6.78 8.22
C SER A 87 15.21 7.97 7.28
N GLY A 88 14.88 9.11 7.89
CA GLY A 88 14.51 10.38 7.28
C GLY A 88 15.57 11.49 7.44
N ARG A 89 15.68 12.44 6.50
CA ARG A 89 16.29 13.77 6.68
C ARG A 89 15.30 14.86 6.26
N ASN A 90 15.22 15.91 7.06
CA ASN A 90 14.51 17.15 6.74
C ASN A 90 15.47 18.31 6.99
N GLY A 91 16.06 18.84 5.91
CA GLY A 91 17.22 19.73 6.00
C GLY A 91 18.37 19.06 6.77
N PHE A 92 18.83 19.69 7.85
CA PHE A 92 19.90 19.19 8.72
C PHE A 92 19.44 18.26 9.85
N ARG A 93 18.12 18.07 10.06
CA ARG A 93 17.60 17.25 11.16
C ARG A 93 17.28 15.82 10.69
N ARG A 94 17.55 14.84 11.55
CA ARG A 94 17.03 13.47 11.38
C ARG A 94 15.50 13.53 11.49
N ALA A 95 14.82 12.89 10.55
CA ALA A 95 13.38 12.70 10.54
C ALA A 95 13.09 11.20 10.32
N LEU A 96 11.82 10.81 10.30
CA LEU A 96 11.36 9.52 9.82
C LEU A 96 10.67 9.70 8.47
N GLY A 97 10.99 8.83 7.51
CA GLY A 97 10.38 8.81 6.18
C GLY A 97 9.44 7.62 6.01
N MET A 98 8.49 7.72 5.07
CA MET A 98 7.64 6.58 4.68
C MET A 98 8.28 5.81 3.53
N GLY A 99 8.36 4.50 3.69
CA GLY A 99 8.76 3.53 2.68
C GLY A 99 7.55 2.94 1.96
N THR A 100 7.54 1.60 1.87
CA THR A 100 6.49 0.85 1.17
C THR A 100 5.15 0.93 1.90
N LEU A 101 4.08 1.01 1.11
CA LEU A 101 2.70 0.83 1.53
C LEU A 101 2.24 -0.53 1.03
N VAL A 102 1.72 -1.38 1.92
CA VAL A 102 1.11 -2.67 1.55
C VAL A 102 -0.33 -2.67 2.03
N TYR A 103 -1.25 -2.70 1.09
CA TYR A 103 -2.68 -2.81 1.33
C TYR A 103 -3.14 -4.25 1.18
N ALA A 104 -4.03 -4.68 2.07
CA ALA A 104 -4.86 -5.86 1.91
C ALA A 104 -6.33 -5.41 1.94
N VAL A 105 -7.08 -5.69 0.88
CA VAL A 105 -8.50 -5.30 0.78
C VAL A 105 -9.34 -6.54 0.49
N PRO A 106 -10.18 -7.00 1.43
CA PRO A 106 -11.14 -8.06 1.18
C PRO A 106 -12.05 -7.71 0.01
N LEU A 107 -12.20 -8.65 -0.92
CA LEU A 107 -13.17 -8.57 -2.00
C LEU A 107 -14.38 -9.43 -1.67
N THR A 108 -15.55 -9.00 -2.15
CA THR A 108 -16.82 -9.71 -2.08
C THR A 108 -16.90 -10.87 -3.08
N THR A 109 -15.98 -10.92 -4.06
CA THR A 109 -15.88 -12.02 -5.01
C THR A 109 -15.31 -13.27 -4.33
N SER A 110 -15.98 -14.41 -4.54
CA SER A 110 -15.58 -15.69 -3.96
C SER A 110 -14.68 -16.48 -4.92
N GLY A 111 -13.67 -17.15 -4.37
CA GLY A 111 -13.12 -18.37 -4.95
C GLY A 111 -12.40 -18.25 -6.29
N SER A 112 -11.79 -17.11 -6.61
CA SER A 112 -10.91 -17.06 -7.79
C SER A 112 -9.55 -17.70 -7.45
N ALA A 113 -9.03 -18.50 -8.37
CA ALA A 113 -7.61 -18.85 -8.33
C ALA A 113 -6.76 -17.56 -8.40
N ARG A 114 -5.50 -17.66 -7.99
CA ARG A 114 -4.60 -16.52 -7.90
C ARG A 114 -4.47 -15.81 -9.24
N VAL A 115 -4.62 -14.48 -9.23
CA VAL A 115 -4.35 -13.62 -10.37
C VAL A 115 -3.39 -12.52 -9.94
N ALA A 116 -2.32 -12.29 -10.68
CA ALA A 116 -1.34 -11.27 -10.36
C ALA A 116 -1.00 -10.45 -11.60
N LEU A 117 -0.73 -9.17 -11.38
CA LEU A 117 -0.29 -8.30 -12.44
C LEU A 117 1.20 -8.53 -12.73
N ARG A 118 1.54 -8.80 -13.98
CA ARG A 118 2.90 -9.02 -14.48
C ARG A 118 3.14 -8.11 -15.68
N GLY A 119 4.14 -7.23 -15.58
CA GLY A 119 4.27 -6.13 -16.53
C GLY A 119 3.06 -5.21 -16.44
N ALA A 120 2.28 -5.09 -17.52
CA ALA A 120 1.11 -4.23 -17.60
C ALA A 120 -0.25 -4.98 -17.60
N VAL A 121 -0.24 -6.31 -17.53
CA VAL A 121 -1.42 -7.17 -17.68
C VAL A 121 -1.54 -8.18 -16.53
N PHE A 122 -2.74 -8.69 -16.31
CA PHE A 122 -3.00 -9.76 -15.34
C PHE A 122 -2.66 -11.14 -15.92
N GLN A 123 -2.11 -12.00 -15.07
CA GLN A 123 -1.77 -13.39 -15.36
C GLN A 123 -2.24 -14.30 -14.21
N GLY A 124 -2.56 -15.55 -14.51
CA GLY A 124 -3.01 -16.54 -13.53
C GLY A 124 -4.22 -17.30 -14.04
N ASP A 125 -5.31 -17.29 -13.27
CA ASP A 125 -6.58 -17.88 -13.68
C ASP A 125 -7.06 -17.34 -15.04
N PRO A 126 -7.29 -18.21 -16.06
CA PRO A 126 -7.69 -17.75 -17.40
C PRO A 126 -8.98 -16.95 -17.42
N ARG A 127 -10.01 -17.38 -16.68
CA ARG A 127 -11.33 -16.74 -16.70
C ARG A 127 -11.28 -15.35 -16.09
N ALA A 128 -10.61 -15.21 -14.95
CA ALA A 128 -10.44 -13.93 -14.29
C ALA A 128 -9.48 -13.02 -15.09
N MET A 129 -8.36 -13.53 -15.61
CA MET A 129 -7.44 -12.69 -16.36
C MET A 129 -8.05 -12.16 -17.66
N ASP A 130 -8.85 -12.96 -18.38
CA ASP A 130 -9.48 -12.52 -19.63
C ASP A 130 -10.45 -11.35 -19.38
N ARG A 131 -11.26 -11.45 -18.32
CA ARG A 131 -12.18 -10.37 -17.91
C ARG A 131 -11.42 -9.11 -17.49
N LEU A 132 -10.41 -9.26 -16.64
CA LEU A 132 -9.63 -8.15 -16.12
C LEU A 132 -8.80 -7.45 -17.21
N ASN A 133 -8.25 -8.21 -18.16
CA ASN A 133 -7.46 -7.67 -19.25
C ASN A 133 -8.31 -7.05 -20.37
N ALA A 134 -9.59 -7.39 -20.46
CA ALA A 134 -10.52 -6.75 -21.40
C ALA A 134 -10.87 -5.31 -21.00
N ASP A 135 -10.78 -4.96 -19.71
CA ASP A 135 -11.01 -3.61 -19.22
C ASP A 135 -9.72 -2.77 -19.25
N LYS A 136 -9.57 -1.98 -20.32
CA LYS A 136 -8.44 -1.06 -20.47
C LYS A 136 -8.37 0.00 -19.37
N ALA A 137 -9.51 0.53 -18.93
CA ALA A 137 -9.54 1.57 -17.91
C ALA A 137 -9.08 1.03 -16.55
N LEU A 138 -9.44 -0.22 -16.25
CA LEU A 138 -8.93 -0.95 -15.08
C LEU A 138 -7.41 -1.14 -15.16
N LEU A 139 -6.89 -1.60 -16.30
CA LEU A 139 -5.45 -1.77 -16.49
C LEU A 139 -4.71 -0.44 -16.28
N ASP A 140 -5.20 0.67 -16.86
CA ASP A 140 -4.59 1.99 -16.70
C ASP A 140 -4.58 2.44 -15.22
N LYS A 141 -5.69 2.23 -14.50
CA LYS A 141 -5.78 2.54 -13.06
C LYS A 141 -4.79 1.74 -12.23
N VAL A 142 -4.71 0.42 -12.45
CA VAL A 142 -3.78 -0.46 -11.73
C VAL A 142 -2.32 -0.08 -12.02
N ASN A 143 -2.03 0.27 -13.28
CA ASN A 143 -0.71 0.74 -13.72
C ASN A 143 -0.30 2.07 -13.10
N ALA A 144 -1.23 2.99 -12.89
CA ALA A 144 -0.96 4.24 -12.18
C ALA A 144 -0.77 4.06 -10.66
N LEU A 145 -1.46 3.09 -10.05
CA LEU A 145 -1.46 2.88 -8.60
C LEU A 145 -0.30 2.08 -8.05
N ALA A 146 0.34 1.24 -8.86
CA ALA A 146 1.47 0.41 -8.44
C ALA A 146 2.77 0.77 -9.15
N PRO A 147 3.29 2.02 -9.01
CA PRO A 147 4.58 2.36 -9.57
C PRO A 147 5.66 1.52 -8.88
N ALA A 148 6.52 0.91 -9.68
CA ALA A 148 7.64 0.10 -9.22
C ALA A 148 8.85 0.96 -8.80
N ALA A 149 8.79 2.29 -8.97
CA ALA A 149 9.89 3.17 -8.64
C ALA A 149 9.42 4.51 -8.06
N ALA A 150 10.17 5.03 -7.10
CA ALA A 150 10.15 6.43 -6.70
C ALA A 150 11.56 7.00 -6.70
N ALA A 151 11.70 8.27 -7.07
CA ALA A 151 12.96 8.97 -7.01
C ALA A 151 12.87 10.02 -5.89
N PRO A 152 13.36 9.75 -4.68
CA PRO A 152 13.47 10.78 -3.63
C PRO A 152 14.36 11.97 -4.04
N SER A 153 15.27 11.77 -5.01
CA SER A 153 16.05 12.82 -5.67
C SER A 153 16.40 12.40 -7.10
N GLY A 154 16.91 13.32 -7.93
CA GLY A 154 17.40 12.98 -9.28
C GLY A 154 18.57 11.98 -9.31
N ILE A 155 19.17 11.67 -8.16
CA ILE A 155 20.34 10.79 -8.02
C ILE A 155 19.96 9.44 -7.37
N HIS A 156 18.91 9.41 -6.54
CA HIS A 156 18.53 8.22 -5.77
C HIS A 156 17.18 7.73 -6.25
N ARG A 157 17.13 6.51 -6.79
CA ARG A 157 15.91 5.82 -7.20
C ARG A 157 15.70 4.61 -6.31
N TRP A 158 14.51 4.52 -5.73
CA TRP A 158 14.05 3.40 -4.95
C TRP A 158 13.14 2.57 -5.84
N GLU A 159 13.43 1.28 -5.92
CA GLU A 159 12.60 0.34 -6.64
C GLU A 159 11.92 -0.59 -5.64
N VAL A 160 10.65 -0.83 -5.87
CA VAL A 160 9.87 -1.80 -5.11
C VAL A 160 9.38 -2.85 -6.09
N GLU A 161 9.45 -4.11 -5.68
CA GLU A 161 8.82 -5.15 -6.46
C GLU A 161 7.33 -4.86 -6.54
N ARG A 162 6.84 -4.72 -7.76
CA ARG A 162 5.44 -4.45 -8.04
C ARG A 162 4.59 -5.63 -7.60
N MET A 163 3.70 -5.39 -6.65
CA MET A 163 2.74 -6.39 -6.19
C MET A 163 1.33 -5.84 -6.38
N VAL A 164 0.60 -6.42 -7.33
CA VAL A 164 -0.86 -6.31 -7.41
C VAL A 164 -1.36 -7.71 -7.66
N ALA A 165 -2.04 -8.30 -6.69
CA ALA A 165 -2.51 -9.67 -6.77
C ALA A 165 -3.87 -9.83 -6.11
N LEU A 166 -4.68 -10.72 -6.66
CA LEU A 166 -5.87 -11.28 -6.07
C LEU A 166 -5.47 -12.63 -5.49
N GLU A 167 -5.34 -12.68 -4.17
CA GLU A 167 -4.90 -13.87 -3.44
C GLU A 167 -6.13 -14.57 -2.84
N PRO A 168 -6.34 -15.87 -3.13
CA PRO A 168 -7.35 -16.64 -2.43
C PRO A 168 -6.91 -16.89 -0.99
N MET A 169 -7.79 -16.55 -0.04
CA MET A 169 -7.62 -16.80 1.39
C MET A 169 -8.79 -17.61 1.95
N SER A 170 -8.64 -18.14 3.16
CA SER A 170 -9.70 -18.91 3.84
C SER A 170 -11.00 -18.12 4.02
N GLN A 171 -10.91 -16.79 4.10
CA GLN A 171 -12.05 -15.89 4.26
C GLN A 171 -12.59 -15.30 2.94
N GLY A 172 -11.97 -15.60 1.80
CA GLY A 172 -12.36 -15.06 0.49
C GLY A 172 -11.15 -14.57 -0.33
N THR A 173 -11.42 -13.85 -1.43
CA THR A 173 -10.36 -13.26 -2.24
C THR A 173 -9.93 -11.92 -1.65
N VAL A 174 -8.62 -11.69 -1.56
CA VAL A 174 -8.04 -10.44 -1.05
C VAL A 174 -7.20 -9.78 -2.12
N LEU A 175 -7.44 -8.49 -2.37
CA LEU A 175 -6.54 -7.65 -3.15
C LEU A 175 -5.32 -7.30 -2.29
N MET A 176 -4.15 -7.76 -2.73
CA MET A 176 -2.85 -7.36 -2.23
C MET A 176 -2.26 -6.31 -3.16
N LEU A 177 -1.95 -5.13 -2.62
CA LEU A 177 -1.35 -4.03 -3.40
C LEU A 177 -0.16 -3.42 -2.65
N ARG A 178 1.02 -3.49 -3.27
CA ARG A 178 2.21 -2.75 -2.84
C ARG A 178 2.36 -1.48 -3.66
N THR A 179 2.48 -0.36 -2.98
CA THR A 179 2.69 0.94 -3.59
C THR A 179 3.55 1.84 -2.71
N LEU A 180 3.68 3.09 -3.11
CA LEU A 180 4.38 4.16 -2.43
C LEU A 180 3.41 5.30 -2.16
N HIS A 181 3.73 6.18 -1.22
CA HIS A 181 3.03 7.45 -1.09
C HIS A 181 3.29 8.35 -2.32
N ARG A 182 2.50 9.41 -2.49
CA ARG A 182 2.79 10.48 -3.48
C ARG A 182 2.96 11.80 -2.75
N VAL A 183 3.84 12.64 -3.26
CA VAL A 183 3.96 14.01 -2.76
C VAL A 183 2.92 14.89 -3.41
N THR A 184 2.37 15.78 -2.59
CA THR A 184 1.42 16.81 -2.99
C THR A 184 1.93 18.16 -2.49
N PRO A 185 1.44 19.29 -3.02
CA PRO A 185 1.74 20.61 -2.46
C PRO A 185 1.42 20.73 -0.96
N SER A 186 0.42 19.98 -0.47
CA SER A 186 0.01 19.95 0.94
C SER A 186 0.81 18.95 1.80
N GLY A 187 1.70 18.15 1.20
CA GLY A 187 2.50 17.15 1.87
C GLY A 187 2.57 15.85 1.08
N TRP A 188 1.76 14.89 1.48
CA TRP A 188 1.72 13.57 0.86
C TRP A 188 0.33 12.94 0.93
N THR A 189 0.13 11.92 0.10
CA THR A 189 -1.08 11.11 0.05
C THR A 189 -0.72 9.62 0.00
N LEU A 190 -1.52 8.81 0.70
CA LEU A 190 -1.45 7.34 0.71
C LEU A 190 -2.23 6.73 -0.46
N ARG A 191 -3.04 7.55 -1.14
CA ARG A 191 -3.94 7.15 -2.24
C ARG A 191 -4.93 6.07 -1.80
N SER A 192 -5.29 6.03 -0.52
CA SER A 192 -6.12 4.95 0.04
C SER A 192 -7.48 4.90 -0.65
N GLY A 193 -8.13 6.04 -0.88
CA GLY A 193 -9.39 6.09 -1.63
C GLY A 193 -9.28 5.46 -3.02
N ALA A 194 -8.20 5.75 -3.76
CA ALA A 194 -7.97 5.17 -5.08
C ALA A 194 -7.68 3.65 -5.03
N VAL A 195 -7.08 3.15 -3.95
CA VAL A 195 -6.91 1.70 -3.71
C VAL A 195 -8.26 1.03 -3.46
N LEU A 196 -9.14 1.64 -2.65
CA LEU A 196 -10.47 1.10 -2.37
C LEU A 196 -11.39 1.15 -3.60
N GLU A 197 -11.29 2.22 -4.41
CA GLU A 197 -11.95 2.33 -5.72
C GLU A 197 -11.44 1.26 -6.68
N LEU A 198 -10.13 1.01 -6.72
CA LEU A 198 -9.56 -0.05 -7.54
C LEU A 198 -10.14 -1.41 -7.15
N ALA A 199 -10.26 -1.70 -5.86
CA ALA A 199 -10.88 -2.94 -5.38
C ALA A 199 -12.34 -3.06 -5.87
N ALA A 200 -13.13 -1.99 -5.84
CA ALA A 200 -14.50 -1.99 -6.35
C ALA A 200 -14.56 -2.23 -7.88
N HIS A 201 -13.62 -1.64 -8.63
CA HIS A 201 -13.49 -1.86 -10.07
C HIS A 201 -13.12 -3.32 -10.41
N LEU A 202 -12.19 -3.90 -9.66
CA LEU A 202 -11.81 -5.32 -9.80
C LEU A 202 -13.02 -6.24 -9.54
N GLU A 203 -13.80 -5.97 -8.49
CA GLU A 203 -15.02 -6.72 -8.20
C GLU A 203 -16.04 -6.60 -9.33
N ALA A 204 -16.25 -5.41 -9.87
CA ALA A 204 -17.17 -5.19 -10.98
C ALA A 204 -16.76 -5.95 -12.25
N ALA A 205 -15.46 -5.98 -12.56
CA ALA A 205 -14.93 -6.70 -13.72
C ALA A 205 -14.98 -8.24 -13.56
N LEU A 206 -15.00 -8.73 -12.32
CA LEU A 206 -14.98 -10.17 -12.03
C LEU A 206 -16.35 -10.80 -11.85
N ARG A 207 -17.42 -10.01 -11.69
CA ARG A 207 -18.81 -10.50 -11.70
C ARG A 207 -19.18 -10.97 -13.10
#